data_AF-A0A498IM40-F1
#
_entry.id   AF-A0A498IM40-F1
#
_cell.length_a   1.000
_cell.length_b   1.000
_cell.length_c   1.000
_cell.angle_alpha   90.00
_cell.angle_beta   90.00
_cell.angle_gamma   90.00
#
_symmetry.space_group_name_H-M   'P 1'
#
loop_
_entity.id
_entity.type
_entity.pdbx_description
1 polymer ?
#
loop_
_entity_poly.entity_id
_entity_poly.type
_entity_poly.pdbx_seq_one_letter_code
_entity_poly.pdbx_strand_id
1 'polypeptide(L)'
;MPSQEFWPPTNHQPVAPPKYYKQAGRPKKVRAREQAEPQPPSTLNKLPKCFSKVTCGMCGKKGHNRTTRGKRQRQASQVKVA
;
A
#
# COMPACT_ATOMS: atom_id res chain seq x y z
N MET A 1 39.98 30.76 6.28
CA MET A 1 39.96 29.34 5.86
C MET A 1 40.97 29.21 4.73
N PRO A 2 41.99 28.36 4.83
CA PRO A 2 42.93 28.18 3.73
C PRO A 2 42.18 27.63 2.51
N SER A 3 42.32 28.32 1.39
CA SER A 3 41.75 27.98 0.08
C SER A 3 42.61 26.96 -0.66
N GLN A 4 42.02 26.32 -1.68
CA GLN A 4 42.66 25.26 -2.47
C GLN A 4 43.99 25.69 -3.12
N GLU A 5 44.22 26.99 -3.31
CA GLU A 5 45.45 27.56 -3.86
C GLU A 5 46.71 27.34 -2.97
N PHE A 6 46.53 27.06 -1.68
CA PHE A 6 47.64 26.78 -0.76
C PHE A 6 48.02 25.28 -0.70
N TRP A 7 47.36 24.42 -1.48
CA TRP A 7 47.69 23.00 -1.54
C TRP A 7 48.79 22.73 -2.58
N PRO A 8 49.80 21.89 -2.27
CA PRO A 8 50.83 21.53 -3.23
C PRO A 8 50.22 20.80 -4.44
N PRO A 9 50.63 21.13 -5.68
CA PRO A 9 50.12 20.49 -6.87
C PRO A 9 50.51 19.02 -6.91
N THR A 10 49.52 18.17 -7.13
CA THR A 10 49.68 16.72 -7.18
C THR A 10 49.79 16.26 -8.65
N ASN A 11 50.85 15.53 -8.98
CA ASN A 11 51.07 14.88 -10.29
C ASN A 11 50.60 13.41 -10.31
N HIS A 12 49.55 13.07 -9.55
CA HIS A 12 49.03 11.70 -9.54
C HIS A 12 48.19 11.42 -10.78
N GLN A 13 48.19 10.16 -11.23
CA GLN A 13 47.29 9.74 -12.28
C GLN A 13 45.82 9.89 -11.84
N PRO A 14 44.91 10.20 -12.76
CA PRO A 14 43.48 10.21 -12.47
C PRO A 14 43.03 8.89 -11.86
N VAL A 15 42.18 8.96 -10.83
CA VAL A 15 41.61 7.77 -10.20
C VAL A 15 40.73 7.04 -11.21
N ALA A 16 41.03 5.76 -11.45
CA ALA A 16 40.19 4.93 -12.32
C ALA A 16 38.80 4.74 -11.69
N PRO A 17 37.74 4.69 -12.51
CA PRO A 17 36.40 4.45 -12.00
C PRO A 17 36.32 3.08 -11.31
N PRO A 18 35.47 2.94 -10.27
CA PRO A 18 35.22 1.64 -9.65
C PRO A 18 34.73 0.63 -10.69
N LYS A 19 35.23 -0.59 -10.59
CA LYS A 19 34.78 -1.67 -11.47
C LYS A 19 33.36 -2.09 -11.10
N TYR A 20 32.44 -1.93 -12.04
CA TYR A 20 31.04 -2.33 -11.84
C TYR A 20 30.89 -3.86 -11.95
N TYR A 21 30.20 -4.45 -10.98
CA TYR A 21 29.77 -5.84 -11.03
C TYR A 21 28.26 -5.91 -10.81
N LYS A 22 27.55 -6.71 -11.62
CA LYS A 22 26.14 -7.02 -11.35
C LYS A 22 26.08 -7.85 -10.07
N GLN A 23 25.48 -7.29 -9.03
CA GLN A 23 25.22 -8.04 -7.81
C GLN A 23 24.26 -9.20 -8.13
N ALA A 24 24.46 -10.35 -7.47
CA ALA A 24 23.50 -11.44 -7.55
C ALA A 24 22.12 -10.90 -7.14
N GLY A 25 21.13 -11.06 -8.03
CA GLY A 25 19.77 -10.65 -7.74
C GLY A 25 19.21 -11.43 -6.55
N ARG A 26 18.19 -10.88 -5.89
CA ARG A 26 17.46 -11.59 -4.85
C ARG A 26 16.94 -12.93 -5.40
N PRO A 27 17.22 -14.07 -4.76
CA PRO A 27 16.59 -15.34 -5.14
C PRO A 27 15.08 -15.19 -5.20
N LYS A 28 14.49 -15.59 -6.33
CA LYS A 28 13.03 -15.53 -6.51
C LYS A 28 12.39 -16.52 -5.54
N LYS A 29 11.49 -16.05 -4.68
CA LYS A 29 10.70 -16.94 -3.83
C LYS A 29 9.73 -17.73 -4.73
N VAL A 30 9.95 -19.04 -4.86
CA VAL A 30 8.99 -19.93 -5.51
C VAL A 30 7.75 -20.01 -4.61
N ARG A 31 6.58 -19.62 -5.14
CA ARG A 31 5.30 -19.83 -4.49
C ARG A 31 4.61 -21.04 -5.13
N ALA A 32 5.07 -22.24 -4.78
CA ALA A 32 4.34 -23.46 -5.10
C ALA A 32 3.40 -23.77 -3.93
N ARG A 33 2.15 -24.11 -4.24
CA ARG A 33 1.21 -24.66 -3.24
C ARG A 33 1.47 -26.15 -3.09
N GLU A 34 1.38 -26.65 -1.86
CA GLU A 34 1.42 -28.07 -1.58
C GLU A 34 0.07 -28.73 -1.97
N GLN A 35 0.06 -30.00 -2.38
CA GLN A 35 -1.18 -30.69 -2.79
C GLN A 35 -2.21 -30.78 -1.65
N ALA A 36 -1.75 -30.76 -0.40
CA ALA A 36 -2.61 -30.75 0.79
C ALA A 36 -3.08 -29.35 1.19
N GLU A 37 -2.63 -28.28 0.51
CA GLU A 37 -3.06 -26.91 0.83
C GLU A 37 -4.52 -26.73 0.41
N PRO A 38 -5.42 -26.34 1.33
CA PRO A 38 -6.82 -26.11 1.01
C PRO A 38 -6.94 -25.01 -0.06
N GLN A 39 -7.78 -25.24 -1.07
CA GLN A 39 -8.03 -24.22 -2.08
C GLN A 39 -8.65 -22.98 -1.41
N PRO A 40 -8.16 -21.77 -1.70
CA PRO A 40 -8.78 -20.55 -1.21
C PRO A 40 -10.25 -20.49 -1.65
N PRO A 41 -11.14 -19.96 -0.81
CA PRO A 41 -12.55 -19.82 -1.14
C PRO A 41 -12.74 -18.99 -2.42
N SER A 42 -13.81 -19.28 -3.18
CA SER A 42 -14.13 -18.61 -4.46
C SER A 42 -14.28 -17.09 -4.37
N THR A 43 -14.42 -16.54 -3.15
CA THR A 43 -14.35 -15.09 -2.87
C THR A 43 -12.90 -14.57 -2.78
N LEU A 44 -11.96 -15.19 -3.50
CA LEU A 44 -10.50 -15.02 -3.42
C LEU A 44 -10.02 -13.56 -3.46
N ASN A 45 -10.80 -12.66 -4.06
CA ASN A 45 -10.49 -11.23 -4.19
C ASN A 45 -11.30 -10.31 -3.25
N LYS A 46 -12.16 -10.87 -2.39
CA LYS A 46 -13.05 -10.10 -1.51
C LYS A 46 -13.03 -10.69 -0.10
N LEU A 47 -12.47 -9.94 0.84
CA LEU A 47 -12.59 -10.27 2.26
C LEU A 47 -14.07 -10.14 2.67
N PRO A 48 -14.68 -11.15 3.32
CA PRO A 48 -16.03 -11.02 3.83
C PRO A 48 -16.10 -9.85 4.82
N LYS A 49 -17.17 -9.05 4.73
CA LYS A 49 -17.34 -7.87 5.58
C LYS A 49 -17.82 -8.28 6.97
N CYS A 50 -16.93 -8.86 7.77
CA CYS A 50 -17.25 -9.42 9.10
C CYS A 50 -17.66 -8.35 10.14
N PHE A 51 -17.33 -7.07 9.94
CA PHE A 51 -17.54 -6.01 10.94
C PHE A 51 -18.50 -4.91 10.48
N SER A 52 -19.63 -5.27 9.87
CA SER A 52 -20.54 -4.32 9.19
C SER A 52 -21.53 -3.57 10.09
N LYS A 53 -21.55 -3.81 11.42
CA LYS A 53 -22.46 -3.11 12.33
C LYS A 53 -21.95 -1.71 12.67
N VAL A 54 -22.01 -0.82 11.69
CA VAL A 54 -21.64 0.60 11.83
C VAL A 54 -22.77 1.33 12.56
N THR A 55 -22.44 1.98 13.67
CA THR A 55 -23.37 2.84 14.43
C THR A 55 -23.01 4.30 14.21
N CYS A 56 -24.00 5.15 13.98
CA CYS A 56 -23.78 6.57 13.75
C CYS A 56 -23.51 7.32 15.06
N GLY A 57 -22.32 7.91 15.20
CA GLY A 57 -21.95 8.67 16.41
C GLY A 57 -22.77 9.94 16.69
N MET A 58 -23.64 10.40 15.76
CA MET A 58 -24.51 11.55 16.01
C MET A 58 -25.97 11.20 16.30
N CYS A 59 -26.46 10.03 15.86
CA CYS A 59 -27.86 9.66 16.05
C CYS A 59 -28.07 8.28 16.68
N GLY A 60 -26.98 7.56 16.99
CA GLY A 60 -27.01 6.25 17.62
C GLY A 60 -27.61 5.11 16.77
N LYS A 61 -28.12 5.39 15.57
CA LYS A 61 -28.75 4.38 14.70
C LYS A 61 -27.69 3.55 13.98
N LYS A 62 -27.96 2.25 13.84
CA LYS A 62 -27.12 1.30 13.09
C LYS A 62 -27.33 1.47 11.57
N GLY A 63 -26.36 1.00 10.79
CA GLY A 63 -26.45 0.93 9.34
C GLY A 63 -25.85 2.12 8.58
N HIS A 64 -25.43 3.18 9.26
CA HIS A 64 -24.70 4.31 8.66
C HIS A 64 -23.72 4.95 9.64
N ASN A 65 -22.72 5.66 9.13
CA ASN A 65 -21.79 6.47 9.94
C ASN A 65 -22.12 7.97 9.83
N ARG A 66 -21.53 8.79 10.71
CA ARG A 66 -21.72 10.25 10.76
C ARG A 66 -21.57 10.92 9.39
N THR A 67 -20.59 10.49 8.60
CA THR A 67 -20.26 11.03 7.28
C THR A 67 -21.27 10.69 6.18
N THR A 68 -22.09 9.63 6.35
CA THR A 68 -23.07 9.19 5.34
C THR A 68 -24.52 9.58 5.66
N ARG A 69 -24.75 10.26 6.80
CA ARG A 69 -26.08 10.67 7.30
C ARG A 69 -26.91 11.44 6.26
N GLY A 70 -26.30 12.33 5.46
CA GLY A 70 -27.00 13.10 4.41
C GLY A 70 -27.04 12.45 3.02
N LYS A 71 -26.18 11.46 2.75
CA LYS A 71 -26.09 10.81 1.42
C LYS A 71 -27.19 9.77 1.20
N ARG A 72 -27.76 9.21 2.28
CA ARG A 72 -28.86 8.23 2.21
C ARG A 72 -30.26 8.80 2.41
N GLN A 73 -30.39 10.03 2.93
CA GLN A 73 -31.70 10.70 3.01
C GLN A 73 -32.34 10.87 1.63
N ARG A 74 -31.51 11.10 0.59
CA ARG A 74 -31.92 11.14 -0.82
C ARG A 74 -32.35 9.79 -1.40
N GLN A 75 -31.83 8.67 -0.90
CA GLN A 75 -32.19 7.34 -1.39
C GLN A 75 -33.48 6.82 -0.73
N ALA A 76 -33.73 7.16 0.54
CA ALA A 76 -34.96 6.79 1.23
C ALA A 76 -36.20 7.52 0.69
N SER A 77 -36.05 8.74 0.17
CA SER A 77 -37.14 9.50 -0.46
C SER A 77 -37.50 9.00 -1.86
N GLN A 78 -36.59 8.30 -2.54
CA GLN A 78 -36.80 7.82 -3.92
C GLN A 78 -37.56 6.49 -3.98
N VAL A 79 -37.66 5.74 -2.86
CA VAL A 79 -38.39 4.46 -2.78
C VAL A 79 -39.87 4.64 -2.41
N LYS A 80 -40.30 5.83 -1.97
CA LYS A 80 -41.71 6.11 -1.60
C LYS A 80 -42.59 6.62 -2.75
N VAL A 81 -42.04 6.70 -3.96
CA VAL A 81 -42.81 7.03 -5.18
C VAL A 81 -42.57 5.90 -6.18
N ALA A 82 -43.13 4.73 -5.87
CA ALA A 82 -43.33 3.61 -6.77
C ALA A 82 -44.61 2.90 -6.32
#